data_AF-A0AA88RE81-F1
#
_entry.id   AF-A0AA88RE81-F1
#
_cell.length_a   1.000
_cell.length_b   1.000
_cell.length_c   1.000
_cell.angle_alpha   90.00
_cell.angle_beta   90.00
_cell.angle_gamma   90.00
#
_symmetry.space_group_name_H-M   'P 1'
#
loop_
_entity.id
_entity.type
_entity.pdbx_description
1 polymer ?
#
loop_
_entity_poly.entity_id
_entity_poly.type
_entity_poly.pdbx_seq_one_letter_code
_entity_poly.pdbx_strand_id
1 'polypeptide(L)'
;MVEAGAYASHDRHSKRKKYIIYGIAFVIFQTIVMTVAALTIMKFKNPKFRVRSTQFVGTFDVGTAANPSFNIAMNAQLGVKNNNFGPFKYENTTVDFYYRGTKVNIQC
;
A
#
# COMPACT_ATOMS: atom_id res chain seq x y z
N MET A 1 -62.34 -25.48 -18.03
CA MET A 1 -61.13 -24.75 -18.48
C MET A 1 -60.75 -23.54 -17.62
N VAL A 2 -61.52 -23.15 -16.58
CA VAL A 2 -61.24 -21.98 -15.73
C VAL A 2 -60.27 -22.27 -14.56
N GLU A 3 -60.22 -23.51 -14.05
CA GLU A 3 -59.35 -23.86 -12.89
C GLU A 3 -57.85 -23.93 -13.21
N ALA A 4 -57.46 -24.30 -14.43
CA ALA A 4 -56.04 -24.39 -14.81
C ALA A 4 -55.33 -23.03 -14.87
N GLY A 5 -56.08 -21.94 -15.09
CA GLY A 5 -55.55 -20.57 -15.10
C GLY A 5 -55.25 -20.01 -13.71
N ALA A 6 -56.02 -20.42 -12.69
CA ALA A 6 -55.86 -19.96 -11.31
C ALA A 6 -54.66 -20.62 -10.62
N TYR A 7 -54.46 -21.93 -10.82
CA TYR A 7 -53.31 -22.67 -10.26
C TYR A 7 -51.97 -22.21 -10.86
N ALA A 8 -51.91 -21.94 -12.17
CA ALA A 8 -50.70 -21.48 -12.83
C ALA A 8 -50.32 -20.01 -12.51
N SER A 9 -51.28 -19.19 -12.06
CA SER A 9 -51.07 -17.80 -11.65
C SER A 9 -50.45 -17.71 -10.24
N HIS A 10 -50.96 -18.52 -9.30
CA HIS A 10 -50.49 -18.54 -7.92
C HIS A 10 -49.04 -19.06 -7.81
N ASP A 11 -48.67 -20.07 -8.61
CA ASP A 11 -47.33 -20.66 -8.59
C ASP A 11 -46.24 -19.75 -9.22
N ARG A 12 -46.60 -18.95 -10.23
CA ARG A 12 -45.69 -17.94 -10.83
C ARG A 12 -45.37 -16.80 -9.88
N HIS A 13 -46.34 -16.38 -9.06
CA HIS A 13 -46.17 -15.29 -8.11
C HIS A 13 -45.27 -15.71 -6.93
N SER A 14 -45.38 -16.97 -6.49
CA SER A 14 -44.49 -17.56 -5.47
C SER A 14 -43.04 -17.67 -5.96
N LYS A 15 -42.82 -18.09 -7.21
CA LYS A 15 -41.47 -18.18 -7.80
C LYS A 15 -40.79 -16.82 -7.94
N ARG A 16 -41.51 -15.78 -8.38
CA ARG A 16 -40.99 -14.41 -8.45
C ARG A 16 -40.56 -13.86 -7.09
N LYS A 17 -41.32 -14.12 -6.02
CA LYS A 17 -40.94 -13.71 -4.65
C LYS A 17 -39.62 -14.35 -4.20
N LYS A 18 -39.37 -15.62 -4.54
CA LYS A 18 -38.10 -16.29 -4.23
C LYS A 18 -36.91 -15.61 -4.91
N TYR A 19 -37.01 -15.28 -6.21
CA TYR A 19 -35.94 -14.56 -6.91
C TYR A 19 -35.69 -13.16 -6.36
N ILE A 20 -36.73 -12.45 -5.91
CA ILE A 20 -36.58 -11.14 -5.26
C ILE A 20 -35.82 -11.28 -3.94
N ILE A 21 -36.15 -12.28 -3.12
CA ILE A 21 -35.44 -12.55 -1.86
C ILE A 21 -33.97 -12.90 -2.13
N TYR A 22 -33.69 -13.76 -3.12
CA TYR A 22 -32.31 -14.08 -3.52
C TYR A 22 -31.56 -12.85 -4.06
N GLY A 23 -32.23 -11.98 -4.82
CA GLY A 23 -31.65 -10.72 -5.28
C GLY A 23 -31.26 -9.80 -4.12
N ILE A 24 -32.14 -9.63 -3.13
CA ILE A 24 -31.85 -8.83 -1.92
C ILE A 24 -30.68 -9.45 -1.15
N ALA A 25 -30.70 -10.77 -0.93
CA ALA A 25 -29.61 -11.46 -0.25
C ALA A 25 -28.27 -11.32 -0.99
N PHE A 26 -28.29 -11.38 -2.33
CA PHE A 26 -27.11 -11.17 -3.16
C PHE A 26 -26.57 -9.74 -3.03
N VAL A 27 -27.44 -8.73 -3.04
CA VAL A 27 -27.01 -7.33 -2.85
C VAL A 27 -26.36 -7.15 -1.47
N ILE A 28 -26.96 -7.70 -0.40
CA ILE A 28 -26.38 -7.65 0.95
C ILE A 28 -25.03 -8.37 1.00
N PHE A 29 -24.90 -9.53 0.36
CA PHE A 29 -23.63 -10.24 0.28
C PHE A 29 -22.58 -9.42 -0.47
N GLN A 30 -22.95 -8.83 -1.61
CA GLN A 30 -22.05 -8.01 -2.42
C GLN A 30 -21.59 -6.76 -1.66
N THR A 31 -22.45 -6.10 -0.89
CA THR A 31 -22.03 -4.94 -0.08
C THR A 31 -21.01 -5.37 0.98
N ILE A 32 -21.21 -6.49 1.67
CA ILE A 32 -20.24 -7.01 2.64
C ILE A 32 -18.90 -7.30 1.97
N VAL A 33 -18.89 -8.02 0.83
CA VAL A 33 -17.68 -8.35 0.09
C VAL A 33 -16.96 -7.09 -0.37
N MET A 34 -17.69 -6.13 -0.94
CA MET A 34 -17.13 -4.84 -1.40
C MET A 34 -16.56 -4.03 -0.25
N THR A 35 -17.24 -3.98 0.89
CA THR A 35 -16.73 -3.29 2.08
C THR A 35 -15.45 -3.94 2.60
N VAL A 36 -15.40 -5.28 2.70
CA VAL A 36 -14.18 -5.99 3.13
C VAL A 36 -13.05 -5.79 2.12
N ALA A 37 -13.33 -5.87 0.82
CA ALA A 37 -12.34 -5.64 -0.24
C ALA A 37 -11.78 -4.21 -0.20
N ALA A 38 -12.65 -3.20 -0.04
CA ALA A 38 -12.23 -1.82 0.11
C ALA A 38 -11.34 -1.64 1.35
N LEU A 39 -11.77 -2.19 2.49
CA LEU A 39 -11.02 -2.12 3.74
C LEU A 39 -9.73 -2.95 3.74
N THR A 40 -9.52 -3.86 2.79
CA THR A 40 -8.30 -4.67 2.71
C THR A 40 -7.33 -4.13 1.67
N ILE A 41 -7.84 -3.72 0.50
CA ILE A 41 -7.06 -3.22 -0.63
C ILE A 41 -6.68 -1.75 -0.42
N MET A 42 -7.61 -0.90 0.03
CA MET A 42 -7.35 0.52 0.26
C MET A 42 -6.64 0.79 1.59
N LYS A 43 -6.28 -0.25 2.36
CA LYS A 43 -5.47 -0.05 3.57
C LYS A 43 -4.18 0.64 3.18
N PHE A 44 -4.01 1.82 3.77
CA PHE A 44 -2.80 2.59 3.67
C PHE A 44 -1.61 1.75 4.18
N LYS A 45 -0.57 1.65 3.37
CA LYS A 45 0.69 0.95 3.64
C LYS A 45 1.82 1.96 3.56
N ASN A 46 2.65 2.01 4.58
CA ASN A 46 3.83 2.88 4.57
C ASN A 46 4.75 2.50 3.38
N PRO A 47 5.23 3.48 2.60
CA PRO A 47 6.22 3.24 1.56
C PRO A 47 7.46 2.58 2.15
N LYS A 48 8.01 1.60 1.43
CA LYS A 48 9.24 0.91 1.85
C LYS A 48 10.44 1.59 1.23
N PHE A 49 11.31 2.15 2.07
CA PHE A 49 12.59 2.69 1.66
C PHE A 49 13.65 1.59 1.61
N ARG A 50 14.45 1.56 0.55
CA ARG A 50 15.54 0.60 0.37
C ARG A 50 16.75 1.32 -0.20
N VAL A 51 17.93 0.99 0.30
CA VAL A 51 19.18 1.37 -0.35
C VAL A 51 19.40 0.41 -1.53
N ARG A 52 19.55 0.96 -2.74
CA ARG A 52 19.72 0.20 -3.98
C ARG A 52 21.18 -0.02 -4.32
N SER A 53 21.96 1.06 -4.24
CA SER A 53 23.39 1.06 -4.53
C SER A 53 24.05 2.13 -3.70
N THR A 54 25.28 1.87 -3.28
CA THR A 54 26.16 2.82 -2.61
C THR A 54 27.52 2.73 -3.26
N GLN A 55 28.00 3.85 -3.78
CA GLN A 55 29.32 3.92 -4.41
C GLN A 55 30.09 5.06 -3.76
N PHE A 56 31.22 4.75 -3.18
CA PHE A 56 32.16 5.77 -2.75
C PHE A 56 32.83 6.37 -3.99
N VAL A 57 32.97 7.68 -3.99
CA VAL A 57 33.53 8.45 -5.10
C VAL A 57 34.57 9.41 -4.57
N GLY A 58 35.57 9.72 -5.40
CA GLY A 58 36.66 10.60 -5.01
C GLY A 58 37.63 9.98 -4.02
N THR A 59 38.39 10.84 -3.35
CA THR A 59 39.46 10.46 -2.42
C THR A 59 38.93 10.41 -1.00
N PHE A 60 39.37 9.41 -0.24
CA PHE A 60 39.09 9.33 1.18
C PHE A 60 40.14 10.18 1.91
N ASP A 61 39.72 11.34 2.38
CA ASP A 61 40.58 12.17 3.23
C ASP A 61 40.34 11.76 4.68
N VAL A 62 41.38 11.32 5.36
CA VAL A 62 41.31 10.80 6.74
C VAL A 62 42.37 11.53 7.57
N GLY A 63 41.93 12.10 8.68
CA GLY A 63 42.77 12.78 9.64
C GLY A 63 43.77 11.84 10.33
N THR A 64 44.64 12.43 11.14
CA THR A 64 45.68 11.68 11.85
C THR A 64 45.14 11.07 13.15
N ALA A 65 45.90 10.15 13.76
CA ALA A 65 45.54 9.58 15.06
C ALA A 65 45.41 10.64 16.17
N ALA A 66 46.15 11.76 16.08
CA ALA A 66 46.07 12.86 17.03
C ALA A 66 44.86 13.77 16.80
N ASN A 67 44.32 13.83 15.58
CA ASN A 67 43.15 14.63 15.20
C ASN A 67 42.25 13.83 14.24
N PRO A 68 41.44 12.88 14.75
CA PRO A 68 40.68 11.96 13.93
C PRO A 68 39.51 12.69 13.25
N SER A 69 39.51 12.68 11.92
CA SER A 69 38.44 13.18 11.07
C SER A 69 38.38 12.37 9.79
N PHE A 70 37.29 12.48 9.03
CA PHE A 70 37.26 11.98 7.66
C PHE A 70 36.32 12.82 6.80
N ASN A 71 36.66 12.94 5.51
CA ASN A 71 35.81 13.48 4.48
C ASN A 71 35.72 12.45 3.35
N ILE A 72 34.50 11.99 3.08
CA ILE A 72 34.21 10.92 2.13
C ILE A 72 33.01 11.35 1.30
N ALA A 73 33.13 11.26 -0.02
CA ALA A 73 32.01 11.43 -0.93
C ALA A 73 31.40 10.07 -1.30
N MET A 74 30.07 9.98 -1.25
CA MET A 74 29.35 8.75 -1.59
C MET A 74 28.09 9.07 -2.39
N ASN A 75 27.91 8.36 -3.49
CA ASN A 75 26.64 8.31 -4.21
C ASN A 75 25.76 7.22 -3.59
N ALA A 76 24.66 7.63 -2.96
CA ALA A 76 23.66 6.72 -2.40
C ALA A 76 22.39 6.73 -3.26
N GLN A 77 22.07 5.59 -3.87
CA GLN A 77 20.80 5.44 -4.58
C GLN A 77 19.74 4.87 -3.64
N LEU A 78 18.73 5.68 -3.34
CA LEU A 78 17.58 5.28 -2.54
C LEU A 78 16.41 4.90 -3.45
N GLY A 79 15.82 3.74 -3.20
CA GLY A 79 14.60 3.27 -3.84
C GLY A 79 13.43 3.37 -2.90
N VAL A 80 12.34 3.97 -3.37
CA VAL A 80 11.07 4.05 -2.64
C VAL A 80 10.05 3.15 -3.32
N LYS A 81 9.58 2.14 -2.59
CA LYS A 81 8.49 1.26 -3.07
C LYS A 81 7.18 1.71 -2.45
N ASN A 82 6.31 2.30 -3.26
CA ASN A 82 4.93 2.59 -2.88
C ASN A 82 4.08 1.31 -3.02
N ASN A 83 3.57 0.79 -1.90
CA ASN A 83 2.69 -0.38 -1.88
C ASN A 83 1.20 0.01 -1.81
N ASN A 84 0.87 1.30 -1.85
CA ASN A 84 -0.51 1.78 -1.82
C ASN A 84 -1.18 1.63 -3.18
N PHE A 85 -2.49 1.38 -3.16
CA PHE A 85 -3.32 1.47 -4.35
C PHE A 85 -3.61 2.94 -4.66
N GLY A 86 -2.66 3.59 -5.34
CA GLY A 86 -2.74 4.98 -5.78
C GLY A 86 -1.47 5.79 -5.51
N PRO A 87 -1.42 7.04 -6.02
CA PRO A 87 -0.32 7.95 -5.75
C PRO A 87 -0.16 8.22 -4.26
N PHE A 88 1.09 8.25 -3.77
CA PHE A 88 1.40 8.63 -2.40
C PHE A 88 2.17 9.95 -2.39
N LYS A 89 1.69 10.92 -1.60
CA LYS A 89 2.37 12.21 -1.43
C LYS A 89 3.41 12.08 -0.34
N TYR A 90 4.67 12.33 -0.69
CA TYR A 90 5.77 12.34 0.26
C TYR A 90 5.94 13.74 0.83
N GLU A 91 6.05 13.84 2.14
CA GLU A 91 6.42 15.08 2.82
C GLU A 91 7.95 15.22 2.90
N ASN A 92 8.42 16.40 3.28
CA ASN A 92 9.85 16.66 3.41
C ASN A 92 10.44 15.68 4.44
N THR A 93 11.41 14.89 4.00
CA THR A 93 11.97 13.78 4.79
C THR A 93 13.47 13.99 4.95
N THR A 94 14.00 13.77 6.15
CA THR A 94 15.43 13.85 6.43
C THR A 94 16.03 12.43 6.43
N VAL A 95 17.18 12.28 5.78
CA VAL A 95 17.98 11.04 5.83
C VAL A 95 19.20 11.31 6.69
N ASP A 96 19.35 10.54 7.76
CA ASP A 96 20.49 10.63 8.66
C ASP A 96 21.48 9.50 8.40
N PHE A 97 22.76 9.84 8.41
CA PHE A 97 23.86 8.89 8.28
C PHE A 97 24.56 8.75 9.63
N TYR A 98 24.90 7.53 9.99
CA TYR A 98 25.56 7.20 11.25
C TYR A 98 26.83 6.41 10.99
N TYR A 99 27.91 6.77 11.68
CA TYR A 99 29.15 6.01 11.72
C TYR A 99 29.42 5.57 13.15
N ARG A 100 29.51 4.25 13.37
CA ARG A 100 29.71 3.63 14.71
C ARG A 100 28.72 4.14 15.77
N GLY A 101 27.48 4.43 15.36
CA GLY A 101 26.42 4.92 16.25
C GLY A 101 26.37 6.45 16.42
N THR A 102 27.33 7.20 15.88
CA THR A 102 27.33 8.67 15.93
C THR A 102 26.80 9.24 14.63
N LYS A 103 25.86 10.19 14.71
CA LYS A 103 25.36 10.92 13.54
C LYS A 103 26.49 11.72 12.91
N VAL A 104 26.70 11.53 11.61
CA VAL A 104 27.66 12.31 10.84
C VAL A 104 26.94 13.45 10.13
N ASN A 105 27.63 14.57 9.97
CA ASN A 105 27.12 15.66 9.17
C ASN A 105 27.19 15.27 7.69
N ILE A 106 26.12 15.58 6.96
CA ILE A 106 26.00 15.29 5.54
C ILE A 106 25.93 16.62 4.81
N GLN A 107 26.70 16.74 3.75
CA GLN A 107 26.63 17.83 2.80
C GLN A 107 26.22 17.22 1.45
N CYS A 108 24.95 17.42 1.09
CA CYS A 108 24.35 16.91 -0.14
C CYS A 108 24.58 17.87 -1.32
#